data_AF-A0A519UQS9-F1
#
_entry.id   AF-A0A519UQS9-F1
#
_cell.length_a   1.000
_cell.length_b   1.000
_cell.length_c   1.000
_cell.angle_alpha   90.00
_cell.angle_beta   90.00
_cell.angle_gamma   90.00
#
_symmetry.space_group_name_H-M   'P 1'
#
loop_
_entity.id
_entity.type
_entity.pdbx_description
1 polymer ?
#
loop_
_entity_poly.entity_id
_entity_poly.type
_entity_poly.pdbx_seq_one_letter_code
_entity_poly.pdbx_strand_id
1 'polypeptide(L)'
;MKLSDYPQLKREILGLPEKERDRLLLRLIAKDKILTERMHFLLIEGEDSIGTRVDDLKVHLDEIMEMASGYERSDAGALIKLIRLGMKDINHFYKVTKSKYEMLSLKLYFLNVVNLGQLKSTFLRSQMKSELLYKYLIKTTLTIHKSVATLHPDLQFDLAALGEQWLAHLHAYAPKGLARDLGLIKNWS
;
A
#
# COMPACT_ATOMS: atom_id res chain seq x y z
N MET A 1 29.53 4.57 1.10
CA MET A 1 30.28 3.86 0.04
C MET A 1 29.29 3.02 -0.74
N LYS A 2 29.10 3.23 -2.05
CA LYS A 2 28.22 2.37 -2.87
C LYS A 2 29.09 1.45 -3.74
N LEU A 3 28.68 0.20 -3.94
CA LEU A 3 29.42 -0.76 -4.78
C LEU A 3 29.57 -0.26 -6.24
N SER A 4 28.63 0.55 -6.72
CA SER A 4 28.67 1.21 -8.02
C SER A 4 29.93 2.06 -8.24
N ASP A 5 30.49 2.60 -7.15
CA ASP A 5 31.59 3.56 -7.21
C ASP A 5 32.95 2.85 -7.32
N TYR A 6 32.97 1.51 -7.25
CA TYR A 6 34.19 0.69 -7.25
C TYR A 6 34.09 -0.48 -8.25
N PRO A 7 34.26 -0.22 -9.56
CA PRO A 7 34.17 -1.26 -10.60
C PRO A 7 35.15 -2.41 -10.40
N GLN A 8 36.34 -2.12 -9.86
CA GLN A 8 37.36 -3.12 -9.58
C GLN A 8 36.92 -4.08 -8.47
N LEU A 9 36.37 -3.55 -7.36
CA LEU A 9 35.81 -4.36 -6.29
C LEU A 9 34.67 -5.27 -6.79
N LYS A 10 33.79 -4.76 -7.67
CA LYS A 10 32.74 -5.59 -8.28
C LYS A 10 33.32 -6.77 -9.07
N ARG A 11 34.40 -6.56 -9.83
CA ARG A 11 35.08 -7.64 -10.57
C ARG A 11 35.69 -8.68 -9.64
N GLU A 12 36.39 -8.24 -8.59
CA GLU A 12 36.98 -9.15 -7.60
C GLU A 12 35.91 -9.99 -6.88
N ILE A 13 34.77 -9.40 -6.49
CA ILE A 13 33.65 -10.14 -5.87
C ILE A 13 33.10 -11.22 -6.81
N LEU A 14 32.97 -10.92 -8.11
CA LEU A 14 32.47 -11.89 -9.10
C LEU A 14 33.48 -13.01 -9.41
N GLY A 15 34.78 -12.77 -9.17
CA GLY A 15 35.84 -13.76 -9.33
C GLY A 15 36.06 -14.68 -8.11
N LEU A 16 35.34 -14.47 -7.00
CA LEU A 16 35.46 -15.32 -5.82
C LEU A 16 35.12 -16.80 -6.12
N PRO A 17 35.78 -17.75 -5.45
CA PRO A 17 35.39 -19.15 -5.51
C PRO A 17 33.92 -19.34 -5.12
N GLU A 18 33.25 -20.27 -5.79
CA GLU A 18 31.80 -20.51 -5.61
C GLU A 18 31.40 -20.67 -4.14
N LYS A 19 32.13 -21.50 -3.38
CA LYS A 19 31.88 -21.71 -1.95
C LYS A 19 31.97 -20.43 -1.10
N GLU A 20 32.90 -19.53 -1.42
CA GLU A 20 33.08 -18.27 -0.70
C GLU A 20 32.00 -17.26 -1.08
N ARG A 21 31.70 -17.18 -2.39
CA ARG A 21 30.64 -16.35 -2.93
C ARG A 21 29.28 -16.74 -2.33
N ASP A 22 28.97 -18.02 -2.25
CA ASP A 22 27.69 -18.50 -1.73
C ASP A 22 27.56 -18.25 -0.23
N ARG A 23 28.64 -18.49 0.54
CA ARG A 23 28.69 -18.14 1.96
C ARG A 23 28.48 -16.63 2.17
N LEU A 24 29.09 -15.79 1.34
CA LEU A 24 28.90 -14.34 1.40
C LEU A 24 27.46 -13.94 1.03
N LEU A 25 26.91 -14.54 -0.02
CA LEU A 25 25.54 -14.30 -0.48
C LEU A 25 24.52 -14.64 0.61
N LEU A 26 24.60 -15.83 1.21
CA LEU A 26 23.70 -16.23 2.30
C LEU A 26 23.81 -15.29 3.50
N ARG A 27 25.02 -14.83 3.85
CA ARG A 27 25.23 -13.84 4.91
C ARG A 27 24.64 -12.47 4.57
N LEU A 28 24.65 -12.06 3.30
CA LEU A 28 24.07 -10.79 2.87
C LEU A 28 22.54 -10.87 2.83
N ILE A 29 21.98 -11.97 2.32
CA ILE A 29 20.54 -12.20 2.32
C ILE A 29 20.01 -12.22 3.75
N ALA A 30 20.64 -12.97 4.66
CA ALA A 30 20.22 -13.07 6.06
C ALA A 30 20.26 -11.73 6.83
N LYS A 31 20.98 -10.71 6.34
CA LYS A 31 21.01 -9.37 6.94
C LYS A 31 19.84 -8.49 6.51
N ASP A 32 19.24 -8.77 5.36
CA ASP A 32 18.11 -8.02 4.83
C ASP A 32 16.84 -8.88 4.93
N LYS A 33 15.99 -8.52 5.91
CA LYS A 33 14.74 -9.23 6.17
C LYS A 33 13.81 -9.27 4.95
N ILE A 34 13.71 -8.15 4.22
CA ILE A 34 12.83 -8.05 3.05
C ILE A 34 13.39 -8.89 1.91
N LEU A 35 14.71 -8.88 1.73
CA LEU A 35 15.35 -9.73 0.74
C LEU A 35 15.14 -11.21 1.08
N THR A 36 15.26 -11.59 2.35
CA THR A 36 15.02 -12.96 2.82
C THR A 36 13.59 -13.42 2.52
N GLU A 37 12.59 -12.63 2.90
CA GLU A 37 11.18 -12.93 2.61
C GLU A 37 10.90 -12.97 1.11
N ARG A 38 11.52 -12.09 0.32
CA ARG A 38 11.42 -12.12 -1.14
C ARG A 38 12.04 -13.39 -1.72
N MET A 39 13.17 -13.85 -1.21
CA MET A 39 13.77 -15.12 -1.64
C MET A 39 12.89 -16.30 -1.24
N HIS A 40 12.29 -16.28 -0.04
CA HIS A 40 11.32 -17.28 0.39
C HIS A 40 10.12 -17.35 -0.58
N PHE A 41 9.53 -16.19 -0.88
CA PHE A 41 8.42 -16.11 -1.84
C PHE A 41 8.83 -16.65 -3.23
N LEU A 42 9.95 -16.18 -3.78
CA LEU A 42 10.36 -16.54 -5.14
C LEU A 42 10.83 -17.99 -5.29
N LEU A 43 11.48 -18.56 -4.28
CA LEU A 43 12.13 -19.86 -4.39
C LEU A 43 11.34 -21.00 -3.73
N ILE A 44 10.42 -20.69 -2.81
CA ILE A 44 9.70 -21.68 -2.01
C ILE A 44 8.18 -21.62 -2.25
N GLU A 45 7.57 -20.43 -2.19
CA GLU A 45 6.11 -20.29 -2.33
C GLU A 45 5.66 -20.30 -3.80
N GLY A 46 6.31 -19.50 -4.66
CA GLY A 46 5.91 -19.32 -6.06
C GLY A 46 4.77 -18.30 -6.26
N GLU A 47 4.46 -18.01 -7.53
CA GLU A 47 3.43 -17.01 -7.90
C GLU A 47 2.01 -17.49 -7.59
N ASP A 48 1.76 -18.80 -7.55
CA ASP A 48 0.45 -19.38 -7.25
C ASP A 48 -0.04 -19.01 -5.83
N SER A 49 0.86 -18.64 -4.91
CA SER A 49 0.50 -18.22 -3.55
C SER A 49 -0.03 -16.78 -3.47
N ILE A 50 0.07 -15.99 -4.54
CA ILE A 50 -0.31 -14.56 -4.54
C ILE A 50 -1.78 -14.40 -4.13
N GLY A 51 -2.68 -15.25 -4.65
CA GLY A 51 -4.11 -15.20 -4.32
C GLY A 51 -4.35 -15.34 -2.82
N THR A 52 -3.79 -16.40 -2.20
CA THR A 52 -3.89 -16.63 -0.75
C THR A 52 -3.34 -15.46 0.05
N ARG A 53 -2.18 -14.92 -0.33
CA ARG A 53 -1.59 -13.76 0.36
C ARG A 53 -2.44 -12.49 0.25
N VAL A 54 -3.11 -12.29 -0.88
CA VAL A 54 -4.06 -11.18 -1.06
C VAL A 54 -5.24 -11.36 -0.12
N ASP A 55 -5.81 -12.56 -0.03
CA ASP A 55 -6.96 -12.83 0.83
C ASP A 55 -6.60 -12.71 2.32
N ASP A 56 -5.47 -13.27 2.74
CA ASP A 56 -4.96 -13.12 4.12
C ASP A 56 -4.76 -11.64 4.48
N LEU A 57 -4.22 -10.86 3.54
CA LEU A 57 -3.99 -9.44 3.76
C LEU A 57 -5.32 -8.66 3.79
N LYS A 58 -6.34 -9.03 3.02
CA LYS A 58 -7.67 -8.42 3.12
C LYS A 58 -8.27 -8.65 4.50
N VAL A 59 -8.23 -9.88 5.01
CA VAL A 59 -8.72 -10.22 6.36
C VAL A 59 -8.03 -9.35 7.42
N HIS A 60 -6.69 -9.27 7.38
CA HIS A 60 -5.92 -8.42 8.30
C HIS A 60 -6.27 -6.92 8.18
N LEU A 61 -6.50 -6.43 6.97
CA LEU A 61 -6.91 -5.05 6.74
C LEU A 61 -8.30 -4.75 7.30
N ASP A 62 -9.22 -5.71 7.19
CA ASP A 62 -10.55 -5.62 7.78
C ASP A 62 -10.47 -5.61 9.32
N GLU A 63 -9.65 -6.48 9.92
CA GLU A 63 -9.38 -6.50 11.36
C GLU A 63 -8.81 -5.17 11.88
N ILE A 64 -7.88 -4.54 11.15
CA ILE A 64 -7.35 -3.19 11.49
C ILE A 64 -8.49 -2.18 11.60
N MET A 65 -9.49 -2.26 10.70
CA MET A 65 -10.62 -1.34 10.68
C MET A 65 -11.69 -1.68 11.71
N GLU A 66 -11.88 -2.96 12.03
CA GLU A 66 -12.71 -3.39 13.15
C GLU A 66 -12.16 -2.87 14.48
N MET A 67 -10.85 -2.92 14.70
CA MET A 67 -10.21 -2.33 15.89
C MET A 67 -10.50 -0.83 16.01
N ALA A 68 -10.55 -0.11 14.89
CA ALA A 68 -10.91 1.31 14.85
C ALA A 68 -12.35 1.58 15.32
N SER A 69 -13.25 0.60 15.18
CA SER A 69 -14.65 0.71 15.62
C SER A 69 -14.82 0.55 17.14
N GLY A 70 -13.92 -0.22 17.76
CA GLY A 70 -13.91 -0.51 19.20
C GLY A 70 -13.10 0.47 20.05
N TYR A 71 -11.96 0.95 19.54
CA TYR A 71 -11.07 1.88 20.25
C TYR A 71 -11.36 3.34 19.85
N GLU A 72 -12.06 4.05 20.72
CA GLU A 72 -12.19 5.52 20.73
C GLU A 72 -12.69 6.19 19.44
N ARG A 73 -14.02 6.24 19.39
CA ARG A 73 -14.93 6.93 18.44
C ARG A 73 -14.67 8.42 18.16
N SER A 74 -13.49 9.00 18.45
CA SER A 74 -13.33 10.46 18.52
C SER A 74 -12.04 11.06 17.94
N ASP A 75 -11.06 10.27 17.49
CA ASP A 75 -9.78 10.84 17.01
C ASP A 75 -9.42 10.48 15.57
N ALA A 76 -9.55 11.46 14.67
CA ALA A 76 -9.10 11.31 13.28
C ALA A 76 -7.60 11.02 13.18
N GLY A 77 -6.80 11.45 14.18
CA GLY A 77 -5.37 11.13 14.25
C GLY A 77 -5.11 9.63 14.41
N ALA A 78 -5.83 8.97 15.30
CA ALA A 78 -5.78 7.52 15.48
C ALA A 78 -6.19 6.77 14.20
N LEU A 79 -7.29 7.18 13.55
CA LEU A 79 -7.71 6.57 12.28
C LEU A 79 -6.64 6.72 11.19
N ILE A 80 -6.03 7.90 11.03
CA ILE A 80 -4.94 8.09 10.07
C ILE A 80 -3.77 7.12 10.36
N LYS A 81 -3.45 6.87 11.64
CA LYS A 81 -2.39 5.92 12.02
C LYS A 81 -2.75 4.49 11.60
N LEU A 82 -3.99 4.06 11.80
CA LEU A 82 -4.47 2.74 11.38
C LEU A 82 -4.45 2.58 9.86
N ILE A 83 -4.92 3.59 9.11
CA ILE A 83 -4.84 3.55 7.64
C ILE A 83 -3.37 3.50 7.18
N ARG A 84 -2.47 4.25 7.82
CA ARG A 84 -1.03 4.18 7.50
C ARG A 84 -0.41 2.82 7.82
N LEU A 85 -0.89 2.14 8.86
CA LEU A 85 -0.46 0.79 9.20
C LEU A 85 -0.85 -0.18 8.08
N GLY A 86 -2.12 -0.23 7.68
CA GLY A 86 -2.56 -1.09 6.57
C GLY A 86 -1.85 -0.75 5.25
N MET A 87 -1.66 0.54 4.94
CA MET A 87 -0.89 0.97 3.76
C MET A 87 0.57 0.52 3.82
N LYS A 88 1.19 0.46 5.00
CA LYS A 88 2.56 -0.04 5.19
C LYS A 88 2.61 -1.54 4.91
N ASP A 89 1.63 -2.30 5.39
CA ASP A 89 1.56 -3.75 5.20
C ASP A 89 1.35 -4.10 3.72
N ILE A 90 0.49 -3.37 3.00
CA ILE A 90 0.34 -3.51 1.55
C ILE A 90 1.63 -3.16 0.79
N ASN A 91 2.36 -2.11 1.21
CA ASN A 91 3.64 -1.78 0.61
C ASN A 91 4.71 -2.86 0.90
N HIS A 92 4.63 -3.51 2.07
CA HIS A 92 5.50 -4.62 2.40
C HIS A 92 5.22 -5.85 1.53
N PHE A 93 3.93 -6.19 1.34
CA PHE A 93 3.50 -7.20 0.37
C PHE A 93 4.16 -6.96 -1.00
N TYR A 94 4.04 -5.74 -1.55
CA TYR A 94 4.70 -5.43 -2.84
C TYR A 94 6.22 -5.54 -2.81
N LYS A 95 6.88 -5.19 -1.68
CA LYS A 95 8.33 -5.33 -1.60
C LYS A 95 8.78 -6.78 -1.73
N VAL A 96 7.98 -7.71 -1.19
CA VAL A 96 8.20 -9.16 -1.23
C VAL A 96 7.78 -9.74 -2.59
N THR A 97 6.53 -9.52 -3.01
CA THR A 97 5.94 -10.19 -4.19
C THR A 97 6.25 -9.50 -5.51
N LYS A 98 6.55 -8.20 -5.50
CA LYS A 98 6.64 -7.34 -6.70
C LYS A 98 5.37 -7.29 -7.54
N SER A 99 4.25 -7.76 -7.00
CA SER A 99 2.95 -7.78 -7.66
C SER A 99 2.27 -6.42 -7.59
N LYS A 100 2.46 -5.61 -8.64
CA LYS A 100 2.03 -4.21 -8.65
C LYS A 100 0.52 -4.06 -8.75
N TYR A 101 -0.12 -4.90 -9.56
CA TYR A 101 -1.57 -4.88 -9.76
C TYR A 101 -2.31 -5.18 -8.45
N GLU A 102 -1.92 -6.25 -7.77
CA GLU A 102 -2.49 -6.74 -6.52
C GLU A 102 -2.27 -5.73 -5.40
N MET A 103 -1.10 -5.09 -5.34
CA MET A 103 -0.85 -3.99 -4.41
C MET A 103 -1.81 -2.81 -4.62
N LEU A 104 -2.09 -2.42 -5.87
CA LEU A 104 -3.01 -1.32 -6.16
C LEU A 104 -4.46 -1.73 -5.89
N SER A 105 -4.83 -2.97 -6.23
CA SER A 105 -6.13 -3.57 -5.90
C SER A 105 -6.36 -3.57 -4.38
N LEU A 106 -5.40 -4.03 -3.60
CA LEU A 106 -5.45 -4.04 -2.13
C LEU A 106 -5.55 -2.63 -1.54
N LYS A 107 -4.85 -1.64 -2.11
CA LYS A 107 -4.97 -0.24 -1.66
C LYS A 107 -6.37 0.32 -1.90
N LEU A 108 -6.95 0.04 -3.06
CA LEU A 108 -8.31 0.48 -3.39
C LEU A 108 -9.35 -0.25 -2.55
N TYR A 109 -9.20 -1.56 -2.38
CA TYR A 109 -9.99 -2.36 -1.46
C TYR A 109 -9.98 -1.74 -0.06
N PHE A 110 -8.79 -1.53 0.50
CA PHE A 110 -8.65 -1.03 1.86
C PHE A 110 -9.26 0.36 2.04
N LEU A 111 -9.11 1.25 1.05
CA LEU A 111 -9.79 2.54 1.10
C LEU A 111 -11.31 2.39 1.12
N ASN A 112 -11.89 1.48 0.34
CA ASN A 112 -13.33 1.21 0.38
C ASN A 112 -13.78 0.62 1.73
N VAL A 113 -12.93 -0.13 2.42
CA VAL A 113 -13.19 -0.60 3.80
C VAL A 113 -13.22 0.58 4.79
N VAL A 114 -12.50 1.68 4.52
CA VAL A 114 -12.60 2.92 5.29
C VAL A 114 -13.97 3.58 5.04
N ASN A 115 -15.00 3.12 5.77
CA ASN A 115 -16.37 3.59 5.65
C ASN A 115 -16.54 5.03 6.16
N LEU A 116 -16.37 6.00 5.26
CA LEU A 116 -16.48 7.44 5.57
C LEU A 116 -17.86 7.85 6.10
N GLY A 117 -18.93 7.12 5.75
CA GLY A 117 -20.29 7.38 6.23
C GLY A 117 -20.43 7.13 7.72
N GLN A 118 -19.97 5.97 8.18
CA GLN A 118 -19.90 5.63 9.60
C GLN A 118 -18.96 6.59 10.36
N LEU A 119 -17.88 7.03 9.71
CA LEU A 119 -16.94 7.98 10.31
C LEU A 119 -17.58 9.37 10.53
N LYS A 120 -18.40 9.86 9.60
CA LYS A 120 -19.08 11.16 9.72
C LYS A 120 -20.11 11.19 10.86
N SER A 121 -20.84 10.09 11.07
CA SER A 121 -21.81 9.99 12.17
C SER A 121 -21.18 9.91 13.54
N THR A 122 -19.93 9.42 13.63
CA THR A 122 -19.35 8.99 14.91
C THR A 122 -18.12 9.82 15.32
N PHE A 123 -17.25 10.24 14.38
CA PHE A 123 -15.90 10.73 14.68
C PHE A 123 -15.66 12.23 14.45
N LEU A 124 -16.45 12.91 13.61
CA LEU A 124 -16.10 14.26 13.11
C LEU A 124 -16.70 15.41 13.94
N ARG A 125 -16.61 15.35 15.28
CA ARG A 125 -17.02 16.48 16.14
C ARG A 125 -16.09 17.69 16.02
N SER A 126 -14.84 17.48 15.57
CA SER A 126 -13.86 18.55 15.35
C SER A 126 -13.56 18.73 13.85
N GLN A 127 -13.87 19.91 13.33
CA GLN A 127 -13.69 20.27 11.93
C GLN A 127 -12.22 20.17 11.47
N MET A 128 -11.26 20.63 12.29
CA MET A 128 -9.83 20.60 11.90
C MET A 128 -9.25 19.18 11.80
N LYS A 129 -9.62 18.28 12.73
CA LYS A 129 -9.17 16.88 12.69
C LYS A 129 -9.73 16.13 11.48
N SER A 130 -10.98 16.44 11.10
CA SER A 130 -11.60 15.91 9.89
C SER A 130 -10.84 16.30 8.62
N GLU A 131 -10.36 17.55 8.55
CA GLU A 131 -9.65 18.07 7.39
C GLU A 131 -8.32 17.34 7.14
N LEU A 132 -7.57 17.04 8.20
CA LEU A 132 -6.31 16.27 8.10
C LEU A 132 -6.52 14.88 7.51
N LEU A 133 -7.60 14.20 7.94
CA LEU A 133 -7.96 12.88 7.43
C LEU A 133 -8.31 12.97 5.94
N TYR A 134 -9.24 13.85 5.55
CA TYR A 134 -9.63 14.01 4.14
C TYR A 134 -8.45 14.44 3.27
N LYS A 135 -7.58 15.33 3.75
CA LYS A 135 -6.35 15.73 3.04
C LYS A 135 -5.43 14.54 2.79
N TYR A 136 -5.26 13.66 3.78
CA TYR A 136 -4.48 12.44 3.63
C TYR A 136 -5.12 11.48 2.63
N LEU A 137 -6.43 11.25 2.74
CA LEU A 137 -7.18 10.36 1.84
C LEU A 137 -7.16 10.86 0.39
N ILE A 138 -7.39 12.15 0.14
CA ILE A 138 -7.35 12.75 -1.20
C ILE A 138 -5.95 12.58 -1.82
N LYS A 139 -4.88 12.93 -1.08
CA LYS A 139 -3.50 12.76 -1.59
C LYS A 139 -3.16 11.31 -1.87
N THR A 140 -3.62 10.39 -1.03
CA THR A 140 -3.42 8.95 -1.21
C THR A 140 -4.16 8.47 -2.47
N THR A 141 -5.40 8.91 -2.66
CA THR A 141 -6.23 8.63 -3.84
C THR A 141 -5.55 9.09 -5.13
N LEU A 142 -5.06 10.34 -5.17
CA LEU A 142 -4.34 10.87 -6.33
C LEU A 142 -3.04 10.11 -6.64
N THR A 143 -2.35 9.64 -5.60
CA THR A 143 -1.13 8.84 -5.76
C THR A 143 -1.44 7.46 -6.32
N ILE A 144 -2.51 6.82 -5.84
CA ILE A 144 -2.98 5.53 -6.34
C ILE A 144 -3.45 5.67 -7.78
N HIS A 145 -4.29 6.66 -8.09
CA HIS A 145 -4.77 6.93 -9.45
C HIS A 145 -3.62 7.10 -10.45
N LYS A 146 -2.62 7.92 -10.13
CA LYS A 146 -1.39 8.05 -10.94
C LYS A 146 -0.64 6.73 -11.10
N SER A 147 -0.62 5.89 -10.07
CA SER A 147 0.04 4.59 -10.13
C SER A 147 -0.75 3.58 -10.96
N VAL A 148 -2.08 3.61 -10.92
CA VAL A 148 -2.97 2.81 -11.77
C VAL A 148 -2.77 3.17 -13.23
N ALA A 149 -2.67 4.46 -13.57
CA ALA A 149 -2.43 4.93 -14.94
C ALA A 149 -1.12 4.42 -15.59
N THR A 150 -0.21 3.83 -14.79
CA THR A 150 1.03 3.21 -15.29
C THR A 150 0.92 1.69 -15.50
N LEU A 151 -0.25 1.09 -15.26
CA LEU A 151 -0.53 -0.31 -15.57
C LEU A 151 -0.91 -0.46 -17.06
N HIS A 152 -0.98 -1.70 -17.54
CA HIS A 152 -1.58 -2.00 -18.85
C HIS A 152 -3.07 -1.58 -18.85
N PRO A 153 -3.63 -1.04 -19.95
CA PRO A 153 -5.02 -0.58 -20.02
C PRO A 153 -6.06 -1.58 -19.49
N ASP A 154 -5.92 -2.87 -19.80
CA ASP A 154 -6.85 -3.91 -19.32
C ASP A 154 -6.86 -4.00 -17.78
N LEU A 155 -5.68 -3.96 -17.16
CA LEU A 155 -5.56 -3.95 -15.70
C LEU A 155 -6.06 -2.64 -15.07
N GLN A 156 -6.01 -1.53 -15.82
CA GLN A 156 -6.64 -0.27 -15.37
C GLN A 156 -8.16 -0.40 -15.36
N PHE A 157 -8.72 -1.01 -16.41
CA PHE A 157 -10.14 -1.28 -16.52
C PHE A 157 -10.66 -2.14 -15.37
N ASP A 158 -9.93 -3.21 -15.01
CA ASP A 158 -10.28 -4.08 -13.88
C ASP A 158 -10.34 -3.33 -12.54
N LEU A 159 -9.49 -2.32 -12.35
CA LEU A 159 -9.47 -1.50 -11.12
C LEU A 159 -10.43 -0.31 -11.16
N ALA A 160 -11.00 0.01 -12.32
CA ALA A 160 -11.82 1.21 -12.49
C ALA A 160 -13.04 1.17 -11.58
N ALA A 161 -13.73 0.02 -11.47
CA ALA A 161 -14.91 -0.12 -10.62
C ALA A 161 -14.62 0.18 -9.14
N LEU A 162 -13.54 -0.38 -8.58
CA LEU A 162 -13.12 -0.13 -7.20
C LEU A 162 -12.70 1.32 -6.97
N GLY A 163 -12.04 1.91 -7.97
CA GLY A 163 -11.66 3.31 -8.00
C GLY A 163 -12.84 4.26 -7.97
N GLU A 164 -13.83 4.03 -8.84
CA GLU A 164 -15.04 4.85 -8.90
C GLU A 164 -15.89 4.73 -7.65
N GLN A 165 -16.00 3.52 -7.09
CA GLN A 165 -16.67 3.32 -5.81
C GLN A 165 -16.04 4.20 -4.72
N TRP A 166 -14.71 4.11 -4.56
CA TRP A 166 -13.99 4.92 -3.57
C TRP A 166 -14.11 6.42 -3.84
N LEU A 167 -14.00 6.82 -5.11
CA LEU A 167 -14.07 8.22 -5.50
C LEU A 167 -15.45 8.81 -5.20
N ALA A 168 -16.52 8.06 -5.46
CA ALA A 168 -17.88 8.44 -5.11
C ALA A 168 -18.05 8.63 -3.60
N HIS A 169 -17.52 7.71 -2.78
CA HIS A 169 -17.49 7.87 -1.33
C HIS A 169 -16.74 9.14 -0.93
N LEU A 170 -15.56 9.39 -1.50
CA LEU A 170 -14.75 10.55 -1.15
C LEU A 170 -15.44 11.87 -1.52
N HIS A 171 -16.08 11.97 -2.69
CA HIS A 171 -16.87 13.15 -3.08
C HIS A 171 -18.11 13.38 -2.22
N ALA A 172 -18.76 12.30 -1.75
CA ALA A 172 -19.94 12.40 -0.90
C ALA A 172 -19.61 12.97 0.50
N TYR A 173 -18.41 12.69 1.03
CA TYR A 173 -18.07 13.02 2.41
C TYR A 173 -16.99 14.10 2.58
N ALA A 174 -16.06 14.26 1.64
CA ALA A 174 -15.01 15.27 1.76
C ALA A 174 -15.54 16.71 1.64
N PRO A 175 -14.97 17.68 2.37
CA PRO A 175 -15.32 19.08 2.20
C PRO A 175 -15.04 19.55 0.75
N LYS A 176 -16.04 20.12 0.08
CA LYS A 176 -15.96 20.53 -1.34
C LYS A 176 -14.81 21.50 -1.63
N GLY A 177 -14.55 22.44 -0.72
CA GLY A 177 -13.43 23.38 -0.83
C GLY A 177 -12.09 22.64 -0.84
N LEU A 178 -11.86 21.78 0.16
CA LEU A 178 -10.65 20.97 0.26
C LEU A 178 -10.44 20.05 -0.96
N ALA A 179 -11.51 19.39 -1.42
CA ALA A 179 -11.44 18.52 -2.60
C ALA A 179 -11.04 19.31 -3.86
N ARG A 180 -11.58 20.53 -4.04
CA ARG A 180 -11.20 21.42 -5.14
C ARG A 180 -9.75 21.89 -5.02
N ASP A 181 -9.35 22.36 -3.84
CA ASP A 181 -8.02 22.93 -3.60
C ASP A 181 -6.91 21.90 -3.79
N LEU A 182 -7.19 20.63 -3.46
CA LEU A 182 -6.26 19.52 -3.65
C LEU A 182 -6.36 18.85 -5.02
N GLY A 183 -7.27 19.31 -5.89
CA GLY A 183 -7.42 18.78 -7.26
C GLY A 183 -7.94 17.34 -7.29
N LEU A 184 -8.90 16.99 -6.44
CA LEU A 184 -9.55 15.67 -6.49
C LEU A 184 -10.18 15.46 -7.88
N ILE A 185 -9.82 14.35 -8.52
CA ILE A 185 -10.35 13.94 -9.82
C ILE A 185 -11.88 13.77 -9.77
N LYS A 186 -12.55 14.05 -10.88
CA LYS A 186 -14.02 13.92 -10.97
C LYS A 186 -14.46 12.49 -11.23
N ASN A 187 -13.74 11.82 -12.13
CA ASN A 187 -13.93 10.43 -12.51
C ASN A 187 -12.58 9.72 -12.39
N TRP A 188 -12.62 8.42 -12.16
CA TRP A 188 -11.45 7.54 -12.14
C TRP A 188 -10.96 7.19 -13.53
N SER A 189 -11.89 7.04 -14.47
CA SER A 189 -11.66 6.77 -15.90
C SER A 189 -11.08 7.96 -16.69
#